data_AF-A0A5R8M697-F1
#
_entry.id   AF-A0A5R8M697-F1
#
_cell.length_a   1.000
_cell.length_b   1.000
_cell.length_c   1.000
_cell.angle_alpha   90.00
_cell.angle_beta   90.00
_cell.angle_gamma   90.00
#
_symmetry.space_group_name_H-M   'P 1'
#
loop_
_entity.id
_entity.type
_entity.pdbx_description
1 polymer ?
#
loop_
_entity_poly.entity_id
_entity_poly.type
_entity_poly.pdbx_seq_one_letter_code
_entity_poly.pdbx_strand_id
1 'polypeptide(L)'
;MKHAIAKPSHPKGEILESSTRGTLMGNRGILHDDARNLRKTHAHQNWVICVLDFKDKRRQLMSPGRYTELFFLDEATALAAGHRPCMECQRQRALEFKHRWALANRPVGTGGVRMPEMDRQLHRERIRRRQKVTWQSVVDDLPHGACFEFERQAYIVWEGTTWLWSFEGYQLAEPCRSDEVVEVLTPASLVSAFRAGFRPDVRFRISLIVLSRHDASWRIGFTAKRNLVFFASGRSFECGPGSRINPLPSYRVHLTVAGDMLLEQKNALKHHHKSDTEFFSDSLTKQCTE
;
A
#
# COMPACT_ATOMS: atom_id res chain seq x y z
N MET A 1 -2.24 26.28 22.03
CA MET A 1 -1.67 24.92 21.97
C MET A 1 -1.39 24.57 20.52
N LYS A 2 -0.18 24.10 20.17
CA LYS A 2 0.10 23.62 18.81
C LYS A 2 -0.74 22.36 18.55
N HIS A 3 -1.57 22.37 17.52
CA HIS A 3 -2.28 21.17 17.07
C HIS A 3 -1.25 20.10 16.72
N ALA A 4 -1.45 18.86 17.18
CA ALA A 4 -0.54 17.76 16.84
C ALA A 4 -0.63 17.50 15.33
N ILE A 5 0.50 17.67 14.64
CA ILE A 5 0.63 17.42 13.20
C ILE A 5 0.89 15.93 13.01
N ALA A 6 0.36 15.37 11.93
CA ALA A 6 0.67 14.01 11.51
C ALA A 6 2.20 13.81 11.43
N LYS A 7 2.66 12.60 11.77
CA LYS A 7 4.06 12.21 11.68
C LYS A 7 4.24 11.15 10.60
N PRO A 8 4.19 11.55 9.31
CA PRO A 8 4.36 10.61 8.22
C PRO A 8 5.78 10.08 8.17
N SER A 9 5.93 8.83 7.75
CA SER A 9 7.20 8.13 7.77
C SER A 9 7.63 7.67 6.38
N HIS A 10 8.89 7.98 6.07
CA HIS A 10 9.59 7.60 4.84
C HIS A 10 9.83 6.07 4.79
N PRO A 11 9.99 5.44 3.60
CA PRO A 11 10.42 4.04 3.48
C PRO A 11 11.71 3.70 4.25
N LYS A 12 12.58 4.69 4.47
CA LYS A 12 13.79 4.57 5.33
C LYS A 12 13.47 4.45 6.83
N GLY A 13 12.23 4.66 7.24
CA GLY A 13 11.82 4.72 8.63
C GLY A 13 12.07 6.07 9.30
N GLU A 14 12.49 7.10 8.56
CA GLU A 14 12.56 8.47 9.07
C GLU A 14 11.15 9.01 9.35
N ILE A 15 11.02 9.87 10.35
CA ILE A 15 9.77 10.54 10.72
C ILE A 15 9.91 11.99 10.30
N LEU A 16 9.10 12.41 9.33
CA LEU A 16 9.16 13.75 8.75
C LEU A 16 7.93 14.55 9.16
N GLU A 17 7.96 15.86 8.92
CA GLU A 17 6.81 16.72 9.10
C GLU A 17 6.10 16.89 7.75
N SER A 18 4.85 16.44 7.68
CA SER A 18 3.97 16.72 6.54
C SER A 18 2.51 16.66 7.00
N SER A 19 1.64 17.34 6.27
CA SER A 19 0.19 17.34 6.50
C SER A 19 -0.49 16.07 6.01
N THR A 20 0.19 15.23 5.21
CA THR A 20 -0.37 13.99 4.68
C THR A 20 -0.48 12.93 5.78
N ARG A 21 -1.67 12.31 5.88
CA ARG A 21 -1.96 11.23 6.85
C ARG A 21 -1.84 9.83 6.26
N GLY A 22 -1.67 9.71 4.94
CA GLY A 22 -1.61 8.41 4.28
C GLY A 22 -2.84 7.54 4.58
N THR A 23 -2.66 6.23 4.66
CA THR A 23 -3.76 5.26 4.67
C THR A 23 -3.68 4.25 5.80
N LEU A 24 -2.53 4.21 6.48
CA LEU A 24 -2.24 3.38 7.63
C LEU A 24 -1.52 4.19 8.70
N MET A 25 -1.66 3.75 9.94
CA MET A 25 -0.96 4.29 11.10
C MET A 25 0.09 3.31 11.62
N GLY A 26 1.22 3.81 12.13
CA GLY A 26 2.28 3.05 12.76
C GLY A 26 2.38 3.26 14.27
N ASN A 27 2.88 2.25 14.96
CA ASN A 27 3.28 2.34 16.36
C ASN A 27 4.72 1.83 16.55
N ARG A 28 5.56 2.70 17.12
CA ARG A 28 6.93 2.38 17.58
C ARG A 28 7.13 2.69 19.08
N GLY A 29 6.04 2.96 19.78
CA GLY A 29 5.98 3.32 21.19
C GLY A 29 5.87 4.82 21.43
N ILE A 30 6.15 5.24 22.66
CA ILE A 30 6.10 6.65 23.08
C ILE A 30 7.40 7.33 22.66
N LEU A 31 7.36 8.13 21.59
CA LEU A 31 8.53 8.78 21.03
C LEU A 31 8.64 10.26 21.40
N HIS A 32 7.57 10.84 21.92
CA HIS A 32 7.46 12.27 22.19
C HIS A 32 7.52 12.60 23.69
N ASP A 33 7.94 13.82 24.01
CA ASP A 33 7.78 14.41 25.35
C ASP A 33 6.40 15.09 25.51
N ASP A 34 6.10 15.60 26.71
CA ASP A 34 4.81 16.26 26.99
C ASP A 34 4.57 17.52 26.13
N ALA A 35 5.65 18.12 25.62
CA ALA A 35 5.61 19.23 24.68
C ALA A 35 5.47 18.78 23.20
N ARG A 36 5.25 17.47 22.96
CA ARG A 36 5.07 16.83 21.65
C ARG A 36 6.31 16.89 20.74
N ASN A 37 7.50 17.03 21.32
CA ASN A 37 8.76 16.93 20.56
C ASN A 37 9.23 15.48 20.51
N LEU A 38 9.66 15.01 19.34
CA LEU A 38 10.24 13.67 19.21
C LEU A 38 11.61 13.61 19.90
N ARG A 39 11.78 12.66 20.82
CA ARG A 39 13.01 12.40 21.58
C ARG A 39 13.64 11.04 21.26
N LYS A 40 12.88 10.14 20.65
CA LYS A 40 13.31 8.77 20.32
C LYS A 40 12.92 8.43 18.88
N THR A 41 13.66 7.53 18.26
CA THR A 41 13.28 6.95 16.96
C THR A 41 12.36 5.74 17.13
N HIS A 42 12.43 5.08 18.29
CA HIS A 42 11.58 3.97 18.73
C HIS A 42 11.71 3.74 20.24
N ALA A 43 10.74 3.05 20.83
CA ALA A 43 10.76 2.62 22.23
C ALA A 43 10.77 1.08 22.39
N HIS A 44 10.42 0.33 21.34
CA HIS A 44 10.35 -1.13 21.37
C HIS A 44 10.61 -1.76 20.00
N GLN A 45 10.70 -3.10 19.96
CA GLN A 45 11.00 -3.88 18.74
C GLN A 45 9.76 -4.26 17.93
N ASN A 46 8.58 -4.31 18.55
CA ASN A 46 7.30 -4.64 17.91
C ASN A 46 6.74 -3.43 17.15
N TRP A 47 7.35 -3.09 16.01
CA TRP A 47 6.85 -2.03 15.14
C TRP A 47 5.68 -2.58 14.32
N VAL A 48 4.50 -1.99 14.52
CA VAL A 48 3.27 -2.48 13.89
C VAL A 48 2.59 -1.40 13.07
N ILE A 49 1.90 -1.83 12.01
CA ILE A 49 0.95 -1.02 11.26
C ILE A 49 -0.47 -1.39 11.60
N CYS A 50 -1.30 -0.36 11.73
CA CYS A 50 -2.70 -0.42 12.09
C CYS A 50 -3.53 0.28 11.02
N VAL A 51 -4.79 -0.15 10.88
CA VAL A 51 -5.79 0.63 10.14
C VAL A 51 -6.11 1.92 10.90
N LEU A 52 -6.57 2.94 10.18
CA LEU A 52 -6.93 4.24 10.76
C LEU A 52 -8.19 4.16 11.62
N ASP A 53 -9.20 3.42 11.15
CA ASP A 53 -10.48 3.25 11.81
C ASP A 53 -10.63 1.83 12.36
N PHE A 54 -10.80 1.73 13.68
CA PHE A 54 -10.99 0.45 14.36
C PHE A 54 -11.82 0.62 15.63
N LYS A 55 -12.95 -0.09 15.72
CA LYS A 55 -13.87 -0.08 16.88
C LYS A 55 -14.32 1.34 17.28
N ASP A 56 -14.57 2.21 16.31
CA ASP A 56 -15.00 3.60 16.49
C ASP A 56 -14.10 4.44 17.43
N LYS A 57 -12.84 4.03 17.58
CA LYS A 57 -11.90 4.69 18.49
C LYS A 57 -11.45 6.03 17.91
N ARG A 58 -11.94 7.13 18.48
CA ARG A 58 -11.39 8.48 18.25
C ARG A 58 -10.12 8.68 19.07
N ARG A 59 -9.04 9.14 18.44
CA ARG A 59 -7.73 9.34 19.08
C ARG A 59 -7.28 10.78 18.91
N GLN A 60 -6.77 11.36 19.98
CA GLN A 60 -5.99 12.58 19.91
C GLN A 60 -4.53 12.20 19.64
N LEU A 61 -3.93 12.81 18.61
CA LEU A 61 -2.54 12.50 18.24
C LEU A 61 -1.59 13.00 19.32
N MET A 62 -0.55 12.19 19.60
CA MET A 62 0.53 12.52 20.52
C MET A 62 -0.01 12.98 21.89
N SER A 63 -1.00 12.23 22.41
CA SER A 63 -1.46 12.41 23.79
C SER A 63 -0.33 12.02 24.75
N PRO A 64 -0.06 12.83 25.79
CA PRO A 64 0.95 12.50 26.80
C PRO A 64 0.77 11.09 27.39
N GLY A 65 1.88 10.36 27.52
CA GLY A 65 1.86 8.98 28.01
C GLY A 65 1.18 7.96 27.08
N ARG A 66 0.97 8.30 25.81
CA ARG A 66 0.48 7.39 24.76
C ARG A 66 1.50 7.27 23.64
N TYR A 67 1.38 6.20 22.84
CA TYR A 67 2.33 5.98 21.75
C TYR A 67 2.23 7.11 20.72
N THR A 68 3.32 7.38 20.01
CA THR A 68 3.32 8.35 18.91
C THR A 68 2.72 7.69 17.68
N GLU A 69 1.63 8.25 17.16
CA GLU A 69 1.04 7.86 15.89
C GLU A 69 1.95 8.25 14.73
N LEU A 70 2.41 7.26 13.97
CA LEU A 70 3.10 7.48 12.70
C LEU A 70 2.12 7.25 11.55
N PHE A 71 2.37 7.83 10.39
CA PHE A 71 1.49 7.67 9.22
C PHE A 71 2.27 7.16 8.02
N PHE A 72 1.65 6.29 7.23
CA PHE A 72 2.28 5.74 6.03
C PHE A 72 1.35 5.92 4.84
N LEU A 73 1.95 6.22 3.68
CA LEU A 73 1.22 6.27 2.41
C LEU A 73 0.42 4.98 2.21
N ASP A 74 1.06 3.83 2.41
CA ASP A 74 0.46 2.50 2.27
C ASP A 74 1.27 1.41 3.01
N GLU A 75 0.90 0.15 2.78
CA GLU A 75 1.50 -1.00 3.44
C GLU A 75 2.95 -1.24 2.98
N ALA A 76 3.24 -1.11 1.68
CA ALA A 76 4.59 -1.26 1.15
C ALA A 76 5.56 -0.25 1.77
N THR A 77 5.15 1.02 1.88
CA THR A 77 5.92 2.07 2.57
C THR A 77 6.23 1.67 4.01
N ALA A 78 5.25 1.13 4.72
CA ALA A 78 5.40 0.78 6.13
C ALA A 78 6.24 -0.48 6.36
N LEU A 79 6.11 -1.48 5.48
CA LEU A 79 6.94 -2.68 5.43
C LEU A 79 8.38 -2.32 5.10
N ALA A 80 8.62 -1.42 4.14
CA ALA A 80 9.95 -0.89 3.87
C ALA A 80 10.57 -0.24 5.11
N ALA A 81 9.79 0.53 5.88
CA ALA A 81 10.22 1.07 7.17
C ALA A 81 10.42 0.00 8.27
N GLY A 82 10.03 -1.26 8.03
CA GLY A 82 10.22 -2.40 8.92
C GLY A 82 9.10 -2.65 9.92
N HIS A 83 7.87 -2.19 9.62
CA HIS A 83 6.67 -2.50 10.40
C HIS A 83 6.02 -3.77 9.85
N ARG A 84 5.31 -4.48 10.71
CA ARG A 84 4.46 -5.61 10.31
C ARG A 84 2.99 -5.35 10.62
N PRO A 85 2.05 -6.02 9.93
CA PRO A 85 0.63 -5.93 10.26
C PRO A 85 0.33 -6.21 11.74
N CYS A 86 -0.58 -5.42 12.32
CA CYS A 86 -0.99 -5.54 13.71
C CYS A 86 -1.95 -6.73 13.92
N MET A 87 -1.67 -7.56 14.92
CA MET A 87 -2.49 -8.73 15.26
C MET A 87 -3.87 -8.38 15.85
N GLU A 88 -4.10 -7.14 16.26
CA GLU A 88 -5.38 -6.69 16.83
C GLU A 88 -6.34 -6.22 15.73
N CYS A 89 -5.97 -5.18 14.98
CA CYS A 89 -6.86 -4.54 14.01
C CYS A 89 -6.72 -5.05 12.58
N GLN A 90 -5.65 -5.80 12.28
CA GLN A 90 -5.39 -6.39 10.96
C GLN A 90 -5.20 -7.91 11.08
N ARG A 91 -5.98 -8.57 11.93
CA ARG A 91 -5.74 -9.98 12.31
C ARG A 91 -5.55 -10.92 11.12
N GLN A 92 -6.44 -10.88 10.12
CA GLN A 92 -6.34 -11.74 8.94
C GLN A 92 -5.06 -11.46 8.14
N ARG A 93 -4.79 -10.18 7.85
CA ARG A 93 -3.57 -9.74 7.16
C ARG A 93 -2.30 -10.12 7.92
N ALA A 94 -2.32 -10.01 9.24
CA ALA A 94 -1.20 -10.39 10.09
C ALA A 94 -0.95 -11.90 10.13
N LEU A 95 -1.99 -12.72 10.05
CA LEU A 95 -1.86 -14.18 9.94
C LEU A 95 -1.30 -14.59 8.57
N GLU A 96 -1.78 -13.99 7.49
CA GLU A 96 -1.24 -14.16 6.13
C GLU A 96 0.25 -13.80 6.09
N PHE A 97 0.57 -12.59 6.55
CA PHE A 97 1.94 -12.10 6.65
C PHE A 97 2.83 -13.05 7.46
N LYS A 98 2.35 -13.48 8.63
CA LYS A 98 3.06 -14.40 9.50
C LYS A 98 3.35 -15.74 8.82
N HIS A 99 2.37 -16.28 8.10
CA HIS A 99 2.51 -17.53 7.37
C HIS A 99 3.56 -17.41 6.26
N ARG A 100 3.45 -16.41 5.40
CA ARG A 100 4.38 -16.17 4.28
C ARG A 100 5.80 -15.88 4.75
N TRP A 101 5.94 -15.07 5.82
CA TRP A 101 7.23 -14.79 6.42
C TRP A 101 7.86 -16.05 7.01
N ALA A 102 7.10 -16.89 7.70
CA ALA A 102 7.61 -18.14 8.27
C ALA A 102 8.06 -19.11 7.16
N LEU A 103 7.26 -19.27 6.11
CA LEU A 103 7.59 -20.10 4.96
C LEU A 103 8.92 -19.70 4.32
N ALA A 104 9.19 -18.40 4.22
CA ALA A 104 10.39 -17.88 3.55
C ALA A 104 11.64 -17.83 4.43
N ASN A 105 11.48 -17.72 5.75
CA ASN A 105 12.59 -17.38 6.67
C ASN A 105 12.87 -18.44 7.73
N ARG A 106 12.11 -19.55 7.76
CA ARG A 106 12.32 -20.64 8.72
C ARG A 106 12.50 -21.97 8.00
N PRO A 107 13.31 -22.89 8.56
CA PRO A 107 13.38 -24.25 8.06
C PRO A 107 12.00 -24.91 8.01
N VAL A 108 11.81 -25.78 7.04
CA VAL A 108 10.59 -26.58 6.93
C VAL A 108 10.41 -27.42 8.21
N GLY A 109 9.19 -27.46 8.74
CA GLY A 109 8.84 -28.31 9.89
C GLY A 109 9.01 -27.67 11.28
N THR A 110 9.42 -26.40 11.40
CA THR A 110 9.71 -25.79 12.73
C THR A 110 8.48 -25.30 13.52
N GLY A 111 7.25 -25.75 13.23
CA GLY A 111 6.08 -25.45 14.07
C GLY A 111 5.60 -23.98 14.07
N GLY A 112 5.90 -23.21 13.02
CA GLY A 112 5.54 -21.80 12.89
C GLY A 112 6.52 -20.83 13.56
N VAL A 113 6.21 -19.53 13.59
CA VAL A 113 7.05 -18.49 14.20
C VAL A 113 6.26 -17.70 15.23
N ARG A 114 6.87 -17.28 16.35
CA ARG A 114 6.24 -16.36 17.31
C ARG A 114 6.49 -14.91 16.88
N MET A 115 5.53 -14.02 17.11
CA MET A 115 5.69 -12.60 16.74
C MET A 115 6.96 -11.95 17.32
N PRO A 116 7.36 -12.20 18.58
CA PRO A 116 8.60 -11.64 19.12
C PRO A 116 9.89 -12.15 18.44
N GLU A 117 9.88 -13.33 17.82
CA GLU A 117 11.03 -13.84 17.05
C GLU A 117 11.17 -13.08 15.74
N MET A 118 10.06 -12.84 15.07
CA MET A 118 9.99 -12.00 13.87
C MET A 118 10.36 -10.55 14.19
N ASP A 119 9.84 -9.98 15.28
CA ASP A 119 10.16 -8.62 15.71
C ASP A 119 11.67 -8.44 15.96
N ARG A 120 12.34 -9.43 16.57
CA ARG A 120 13.80 -9.43 16.77
C ARG A 120 14.58 -9.51 15.46
N GLN A 121 14.10 -10.26 14.48
CA GLN A 121 14.73 -10.33 13.16
C GLN A 121 14.55 -9.02 12.40
N LEU A 122 13.31 -8.54 12.27
CA LEU A 122 13.00 -7.27 11.62
C LEU A 122 13.72 -6.09 12.28
N HIS A 123 13.91 -6.11 13.60
CA HIS A 123 14.66 -5.06 14.28
C HIS A 123 16.11 -5.00 13.81
N ARG A 124 16.80 -6.15 13.69
CA ARG A 124 18.18 -6.24 13.20
C ARG A 124 18.31 -5.80 11.74
N GLU A 125 17.29 -6.09 10.93
CA GLU A 125 17.29 -5.80 9.50
C GLU A 125 16.82 -4.38 9.15
N ARG A 126 16.17 -3.66 10.08
CA ARG A 126 15.68 -2.31 9.81
C ARG A 126 16.51 -1.20 10.42
N ILE A 127 17.17 -1.44 11.56
CA ILE A 127 17.88 -0.37 12.27
C ILE A 127 19.09 -0.89 13.06
N ARG A 128 20.22 -0.22 12.91
CA ARG A 128 21.45 -0.46 13.68
C ARG A 128 22.07 0.88 14.04
N ARG A 129 22.44 1.08 15.32
CA ARG A 129 22.99 2.36 15.82
C ARG A 129 22.15 3.58 15.39
N ARG A 130 20.83 3.44 15.42
CA ARG A 130 19.83 4.44 15.01
C ARG A 130 19.83 4.80 13.51
N GLN A 131 20.58 4.08 12.68
CA GLN A 131 20.60 4.25 11.23
C GLN A 131 19.84 3.12 10.54
N LYS A 132 19.24 3.42 9.39
CA LYS A 132 18.58 2.43 8.54
C LYS A 132 19.59 1.37 8.12
N VAL A 133 19.20 0.11 8.23
CA VAL A 133 19.95 -1.01 7.63
C VAL A 133 19.40 -1.22 6.22
N THR A 134 20.30 -1.29 5.25
CA THR A 134 20.06 -1.62 3.84
C THR A 134 20.91 -2.83 3.46
N TRP A 135 20.61 -3.40 2.29
CA TRP A 135 21.38 -4.48 1.67
C TRP A 135 21.29 -4.32 0.15
N GLN A 136 22.21 -4.93 -0.60
CA GLN A 136 22.32 -4.72 -2.04
C GLN A 136 21.62 -5.82 -2.84
N SER A 137 20.97 -5.44 -3.94
CA SER A 137 20.36 -6.33 -4.92
C SER A 137 20.38 -5.67 -6.28
N VAL A 138 20.35 -6.47 -7.35
CA VAL A 138 20.00 -5.98 -8.68
C VAL A 138 18.52 -5.59 -8.70
N VAL A 139 18.15 -4.53 -9.43
CA VAL A 139 16.75 -4.07 -9.54
C VAL A 139 15.83 -5.16 -10.07
N ASP A 140 16.22 -5.87 -11.13
CA ASP A 140 15.44 -6.97 -11.73
C ASP A 140 15.17 -8.15 -10.78
N ASP A 141 16.02 -8.34 -9.77
CA ASP A 141 15.82 -9.41 -8.77
C ASP A 141 14.80 -9.05 -7.69
N LEU A 142 14.40 -7.77 -7.60
CA LEU A 142 13.51 -7.28 -6.56
C LEU A 142 12.06 -7.65 -6.86
N PRO A 143 11.34 -8.28 -5.90
CA PRO A 143 9.93 -8.58 -6.08
C PRO A 143 9.08 -7.31 -5.99
N HIS A 144 7.86 -7.39 -6.51
CA HIS A 144 6.85 -6.35 -6.30
C HIS A 144 6.69 -6.02 -4.80
N GLY A 145 6.50 -4.73 -4.50
CA GLY A 145 6.42 -4.22 -3.14
C GLY A 145 7.77 -3.87 -2.50
N ALA A 146 8.90 -4.30 -3.08
CA ALA A 146 10.22 -3.95 -2.55
C ALA A 146 10.57 -2.48 -2.84
N CYS A 147 10.85 -1.72 -1.78
CA CYS A 147 11.45 -0.39 -1.88
C CYS A 147 12.98 -0.43 -1.87
N PHE A 148 13.59 0.39 -2.72
CA PHE A 148 15.04 0.64 -2.77
C PHE A 148 15.33 2.14 -2.83
N GLU A 149 16.59 2.51 -2.64
CA GLU A 149 17.09 3.86 -2.83
C GLU A 149 18.07 3.93 -4.01
N PHE A 150 17.91 4.97 -4.82
CA PHE A 150 18.85 5.36 -5.87
C PHE A 150 18.94 6.89 -5.88
N GLU A 151 20.16 7.44 -5.95
CA GLU A 151 20.41 8.90 -5.93
C GLU A 151 19.65 9.66 -4.83
N ARG A 152 19.62 9.09 -3.60
CA ARG A 152 18.94 9.66 -2.41
C ARG A 152 17.42 9.77 -2.53
N GLN A 153 16.81 9.11 -3.50
CA GLN A 153 15.36 9.01 -3.67
C GLN A 153 14.90 7.58 -3.45
N ALA A 154 13.70 7.42 -2.88
CA ALA A 154 13.10 6.11 -2.67
C ALA A 154 12.22 5.72 -3.85
N TYR A 155 12.35 4.47 -4.26
CA TYR A 155 11.56 3.87 -5.32
C TYR A 155 10.91 2.58 -4.82
N ILE A 156 9.84 2.14 -5.47
CA ILE A 156 9.24 0.82 -5.29
C ILE A 156 9.26 0.06 -6.62
N VAL A 157 9.49 -1.24 -6.57
CA VAL A 157 9.21 -2.14 -7.69
C VAL A 157 7.76 -2.59 -7.61
N TRP A 158 6.99 -2.44 -8.68
CA TRP A 158 5.61 -2.89 -8.78
C TRP A 158 5.32 -3.44 -10.17
N GLU A 159 4.88 -4.69 -10.25
CA GLU A 159 4.63 -5.41 -11.52
C GLU A 159 5.77 -5.24 -12.55
N GLY A 160 7.03 -5.39 -12.10
CA GLY A 160 8.23 -5.30 -12.95
C GLY A 160 8.62 -3.87 -13.37
N THR A 161 7.94 -2.85 -12.85
CA THR A 161 8.25 -1.43 -13.15
C THR A 161 8.66 -0.69 -11.89
N THR A 162 9.47 0.35 -12.04
CA THR A 162 9.93 1.19 -10.93
C THR A 162 9.08 2.45 -10.80
N TRP A 163 8.79 2.83 -9.56
CA TRP A 163 7.98 4.01 -9.27
C TRP A 163 8.65 4.86 -8.19
N LEU A 164 8.86 6.14 -8.48
CA LEU A 164 9.31 7.13 -7.52
C LEU A 164 8.27 7.30 -6.43
N TRP A 165 8.71 7.17 -5.17
CA TRP A 165 7.87 7.35 -3.99
C TRP A 165 7.88 8.81 -3.53
N SER A 166 6.70 9.32 -3.18
CA SER A 166 6.55 10.54 -2.38
C SER A 166 5.43 10.35 -1.35
N PHE A 167 5.27 11.30 -0.42
CA PHE A 167 4.17 11.25 0.56
C PHE A 167 2.78 11.36 -0.08
N GLU A 168 2.71 11.89 -1.30
CA GLU A 168 1.49 12.14 -2.06
C GLU A 168 1.12 10.97 -2.97
N GLY A 169 2.03 10.01 -3.17
CA GLY A 169 1.81 8.84 -4.00
C GLY A 169 3.06 8.41 -4.79
N TYR A 170 2.80 7.67 -5.86
CA TYR A 170 3.83 7.12 -6.73
C TYR A 170 3.80 7.76 -8.11
N GLN A 171 4.97 7.90 -8.73
CA GLN A 171 5.13 8.34 -10.11
C GLN A 171 5.99 7.33 -10.87
N LEU A 172 5.53 6.90 -12.05
CA LEU A 172 6.32 6.00 -12.89
C LEU A 172 7.67 6.66 -13.22
N ALA A 173 8.76 5.93 -13.00
CA ALA A 173 10.11 6.42 -13.20
C ALA A 173 11.02 5.27 -13.59
N GLU A 174 12.04 5.53 -14.42
CA GLU A 174 13.11 4.59 -14.75
C GLU A 174 14.41 5.21 -14.24
N PRO A 175 14.70 5.11 -12.93
CA PRO A 175 15.78 5.87 -12.31
C PRO A 175 17.17 5.38 -12.71
N CYS A 176 17.27 4.10 -13.05
CA CYS A 176 18.49 3.42 -13.43
C CYS A 176 18.17 2.25 -14.36
N ARG A 177 19.21 1.58 -14.85
CA ARG A 177 19.06 0.36 -15.63
C ARG A 177 18.54 -0.77 -14.76
N SER A 178 17.89 -1.75 -15.38
CA SER A 178 17.27 -2.87 -14.68
C SER A 178 18.29 -3.84 -14.06
N ASP A 179 19.51 -3.85 -14.61
CA ASP A 179 20.68 -4.60 -14.12
C ASP A 179 21.52 -3.83 -13.06
N GLU A 180 21.09 -2.62 -12.66
CA GLU A 180 21.78 -1.80 -11.68
C GLU A 180 21.71 -2.42 -10.26
N VAL A 181 22.81 -2.33 -9.51
CA VAL A 181 22.86 -2.72 -8.09
C VAL A 181 22.43 -1.55 -7.21
N VAL A 182 21.38 -1.74 -6.41
CA VAL A 182 20.77 -0.69 -5.59
C VAL A 182 20.75 -1.04 -4.10
N GLU A 183 20.65 -0.01 -3.26
CA GLU A 183 20.48 -0.17 -1.81
C GLU A 183 19.00 -0.42 -1.47
N VAL A 184 18.68 -1.63 -1.06
CA VAL A 184 17.31 -2.05 -0.74
C VAL A 184 16.91 -1.54 0.65
N LEU A 185 15.84 -0.74 0.69
CA LEU A 185 15.27 -0.22 1.94
C LEU A 185 14.42 -1.27 2.65
N THR A 186 13.79 -2.16 1.90
CA THR A 186 12.94 -3.20 2.48
C THR A 186 13.78 -4.26 3.18
N PRO A 187 13.54 -4.57 4.48
CA PRO A 187 14.25 -5.62 5.20
C PRO A 187 14.30 -6.94 4.42
N ALA A 188 15.45 -7.61 4.41
CA ALA A 188 15.68 -8.81 3.62
C ALA A 188 14.65 -9.92 3.89
N SER A 189 14.24 -10.13 5.16
CA SER A 189 13.23 -11.14 5.48
C SER A 189 11.82 -10.81 4.98
N LEU A 190 11.51 -9.53 4.77
CA LEU A 190 10.26 -9.11 4.14
C LEU A 190 10.31 -9.35 2.63
N VAL A 191 11.44 -9.04 1.99
CA VAL A 191 11.64 -9.35 0.57
C VAL A 191 11.53 -10.86 0.32
N SER A 192 12.08 -11.70 1.19
CA SER A 192 11.86 -13.15 1.15
C SER A 192 10.38 -13.52 1.28
N ALA A 193 9.63 -12.86 2.18
CA ALA A 193 8.19 -13.08 2.31
C ALA A 193 7.40 -12.67 1.05
N PHE A 194 7.84 -11.61 0.36
CA PHE A 194 7.23 -11.17 -0.91
C PHE A 194 7.43 -12.20 -2.00
N ARG A 195 8.65 -12.75 -2.12
CA ARG A 195 8.95 -13.87 -3.02
C ARG A 195 8.14 -15.13 -2.69
N ALA A 196 7.84 -15.35 -1.42
CA ALA A 196 6.95 -16.45 -0.98
C ALA A 196 5.46 -16.16 -1.18
N GLY A 197 5.09 -15.02 -1.79
CA GLY A 197 3.73 -14.70 -2.22
C GLY A 197 2.96 -13.75 -1.31
N PHE A 198 3.60 -13.11 -0.32
CA PHE A 198 2.95 -11.99 0.38
C PHE A 198 2.98 -10.74 -0.52
N ARG A 199 1.84 -10.29 -1.03
CA ARG A 199 1.77 -9.08 -1.88
C ARG A 199 1.38 -7.86 -1.04
N PRO A 200 2.27 -6.86 -0.82
CA PRO A 200 1.91 -5.65 -0.08
C PRO A 200 0.82 -4.82 -0.76
N ASP A 201 -0.02 -4.16 0.03
CA ASP A 201 -0.98 -3.20 -0.51
C ASP A 201 -0.28 -1.87 -0.87
N VAL A 202 -0.48 -1.41 -2.10
CA VAL A 202 0.09 -0.16 -2.63
C VAL A 202 -1.01 0.78 -3.09
N ARG A 203 -0.89 2.07 -2.75
CA ARG A 203 -1.86 3.11 -3.11
C ARG A 203 -1.40 3.91 -4.32
N PHE A 204 -1.68 3.40 -5.52
CA PHE A 204 -1.58 4.19 -6.74
C PHE A 204 -2.73 5.19 -6.83
N ARG A 205 -2.41 6.48 -6.98
CA ARG A 205 -3.44 7.50 -7.21
C ARG A 205 -3.90 7.42 -8.66
N ILE A 206 -5.06 6.83 -8.88
CA ILE A 206 -5.72 6.89 -10.19
C ILE A 206 -6.26 8.31 -10.36
N SER A 207 -5.76 9.04 -11.36
CA SER A 207 -6.34 10.33 -11.75
C SER A 207 -7.38 10.06 -12.83
N LEU A 208 -8.65 10.27 -12.49
CA LEU A 208 -9.75 10.29 -13.45
C LEU A 208 -9.55 11.49 -14.38
N ILE A 209 -9.42 11.25 -15.69
CA ILE A 209 -9.46 12.30 -16.70
C ILE A 209 -10.72 12.10 -17.52
N VAL A 210 -11.65 13.07 -17.42
CA VAL A 210 -12.75 13.16 -18.38
C VAL A 210 -12.16 13.74 -19.66
N LEU A 211 -12.04 12.91 -20.70
CA LEU A 211 -11.35 13.28 -21.95
C LEU A 211 -12.23 14.12 -22.89
N SER A 212 -13.56 13.94 -22.85
CA SER A 212 -14.54 14.84 -23.51
C SER A 212 -15.97 14.50 -23.08
N ARG A 213 -16.89 15.45 -23.28
CA ARG A 213 -18.36 15.28 -23.24
C ARG A 213 -18.90 15.71 -24.60
N HIS A 214 -19.38 14.78 -25.42
CA HIS A 214 -20.14 15.08 -26.63
C HIS A 214 -21.35 14.15 -26.71
N ASP A 215 -22.54 14.73 -26.87
CA ASP A 215 -23.86 14.12 -27.14
C ASP A 215 -24.04 12.64 -26.73
N ALA A 216 -24.77 12.43 -25.63
CA ALA A 216 -25.22 11.13 -25.09
C ALA A 216 -24.14 10.03 -24.94
N SER A 217 -22.86 10.35 -25.16
CA SER A 217 -21.73 9.45 -25.05
C SER A 217 -20.68 10.06 -24.13
N TRP A 218 -20.13 9.25 -23.24
CA TRP A 218 -19.05 9.67 -22.35
C TRP A 218 -17.89 8.68 -22.46
N ARG A 219 -16.66 9.22 -22.42
CA ARG A 219 -15.43 8.44 -22.28
C ARG A 219 -14.76 8.89 -20.98
N ILE A 220 -14.68 7.98 -20.02
CA ILE A 220 -13.83 8.17 -18.85
C ILE A 220 -12.49 7.55 -19.17
N GLY A 221 -11.44 8.37 -19.18
CA GLY A 221 -10.06 7.92 -19.17
C GLY A 221 -9.58 7.81 -17.73
N PHE A 222 -8.94 6.70 -17.37
CA PHE A 222 -8.15 6.63 -16.15
C PHE A 222 -6.70 6.85 -16.53
N THR A 223 -6.01 7.76 -15.84
CA THR A 223 -4.56 7.90 -15.99
C THR A 223 -3.87 7.60 -14.66
N ALA A 224 -2.98 6.61 -14.69
CA ALA A 224 -1.82 6.62 -13.81
C ALA A 224 -0.72 7.29 -14.64
N LYS A 225 -0.44 8.59 -14.44
CA LYS A 225 0.59 9.33 -15.22
C LYS A 225 1.92 8.54 -15.20
N ARG A 226 2.71 8.33 -16.26
CA ARG A 226 2.65 8.61 -17.71
C ARG A 226 2.38 7.28 -18.45
N ASN A 227 1.57 7.30 -19.52
CA ASN A 227 1.39 6.25 -20.53
C ASN A 227 0.43 5.05 -20.29
N LEU A 228 -0.29 4.94 -19.17
CA LEU A 228 -1.40 3.97 -19.08
C LEU A 228 -2.75 4.68 -19.04
N VAL A 229 -3.47 4.64 -20.17
CA VAL A 229 -4.85 5.14 -20.31
C VAL A 229 -5.78 3.94 -20.37
N PHE A 230 -6.59 3.73 -19.33
CA PHE A 230 -7.69 2.76 -19.38
C PHE A 230 -8.94 3.45 -19.90
N PHE A 231 -9.67 2.79 -20.80
CA PHE A 231 -10.91 3.30 -21.38
C PHE A 231 -12.10 2.50 -20.83
N ALA A 232 -13.05 3.17 -20.20
CA ALA A 232 -14.39 2.65 -19.99
C ALA A 232 -15.36 3.37 -20.94
N SER A 233 -16.24 2.62 -21.60
CA SER A 233 -17.32 3.17 -22.43
C SER A 233 -18.67 2.65 -21.93
N GLY A 234 -19.67 3.52 -21.89
CA GLY A 234 -21.04 3.18 -21.54
C GLY A 234 -22.02 4.03 -22.35
N ARG A 235 -23.25 3.53 -22.56
CA ARG A 235 -24.37 4.29 -23.15
C ARG A 235 -25.34 4.67 -22.04
N SER A 236 -25.87 5.89 -22.08
CA SER A 236 -27.05 6.24 -21.30
C SER A 236 -28.25 5.46 -21.83
N PHE A 237 -29.05 4.87 -20.94
CA PHE A 237 -30.37 4.38 -21.26
C PHE A 237 -31.38 5.44 -20.84
N GLU A 238 -32.17 5.96 -21.79
CA GLU A 238 -33.34 6.78 -21.47
C GLU A 238 -34.49 5.85 -21.06
N CYS A 239 -35.10 6.12 -19.91
CA CYS A 239 -36.41 5.54 -19.62
C CYS A 239 -37.44 6.22 -20.53
N GLY A 240 -38.33 5.41 -21.12
CA GLY A 240 -39.36 5.88 -22.06
C GLY A 240 -40.26 6.98 -21.47
N PRO A 241 -40.95 7.75 -22.34
CA PRO A 241 -41.69 8.95 -21.95
C PRO A 241 -42.84 8.60 -20.99
N GLY A 242 -42.67 8.92 -19.70
CA GLY A 242 -43.69 8.70 -18.68
C GLY A 242 -43.31 9.02 -17.22
N SER A 243 -42.02 9.10 -16.88
CA SER A 243 -41.58 9.34 -15.49
C SER A 243 -41.39 10.82 -15.16
N ARG A 244 -42.24 11.41 -14.31
CA ARG A 244 -42.09 12.79 -13.76
C ARG A 244 -41.13 12.87 -12.57
N ILE A 245 -39.95 12.27 -12.69
CA ILE A 245 -38.84 12.46 -11.76
C ILE A 245 -37.58 12.41 -12.62
N ASN A 246 -36.74 13.45 -12.61
CA ASN A 246 -35.39 13.39 -13.18
C ASN A 246 -34.54 12.53 -12.23
N PRO A 247 -34.24 11.26 -12.53
CA PRO A 247 -33.30 10.50 -11.71
C PRO A 247 -31.90 10.93 -12.14
N LEU A 248 -31.00 11.19 -11.20
CA LEU A 248 -29.57 11.12 -11.52
C LEU A 248 -29.31 9.71 -12.07
N PRO A 249 -28.66 9.55 -13.24
CA PRO A 249 -28.53 8.22 -13.82
C PRO A 249 -27.72 7.33 -12.88
N SER A 250 -28.22 6.13 -12.59
CA SER A 250 -27.46 5.09 -11.92
C SER A 250 -26.49 4.47 -12.93
N TYR A 251 -25.19 4.53 -12.67
CA TYR A 251 -24.16 3.98 -13.56
C TYR A 251 -23.56 2.70 -12.97
N ARG A 252 -23.44 1.65 -13.79
CA ARG A 252 -22.67 0.44 -13.45
C ARG A 252 -21.34 0.51 -14.21
N VAL A 253 -20.24 0.72 -13.50
CA VAL A 253 -18.89 0.78 -14.09
C VAL A 253 -18.28 -0.61 -14.04
N HIS A 254 -18.00 -1.21 -15.19
CA HIS A 254 -17.17 -2.41 -15.29
C HIS A 254 -15.71 -1.98 -15.48
N LEU A 255 -14.89 -2.20 -14.45
CA LEU A 255 -13.44 -2.02 -14.52
C LEU A 255 -12.83 -3.31 -15.08
N THR A 256 -12.46 -3.31 -16.35
CA THR A 256 -11.59 -4.35 -16.91
C THR A 256 -10.16 -3.86 -16.80
N VAL A 257 -9.35 -4.49 -15.94
CA VAL A 257 -7.89 -4.32 -16.00
C VAL A 257 -7.47 -4.90 -17.35
N ALA A 258 -6.91 -4.06 -18.22
CA ALA A 258 -6.24 -4.53 -19.43
C ALA A 258 -4.95 -5.26 -19.01
N GLY A 259 -5.10 -6.52 -18.60
CA GLY A 259 -4.08 -7.51 -18.84
C GLY A 259 -4.31 -8.01 -20.26
N ASP A 260 -3.45 -7.59 -21.18
CA ASP A 260 -3.12 -8.35 -22.40
C ASP A 260 -1.97 -7.64 -23.14
N MET A 261 -0.75 -8.02 -22.79
CA MET A 261 0.20 -8.40 -23.82
C MET A 261 0.45 -9.89 -23.63
N LEU A 262 -0.21 -10.71 -24.47
CA LEU A 262 0.25 -11.98 -25.04
C LEU A 262 -0.95 -12.90 -25.36
N LEU A 263 -1.61 -12.62 -26.48
CA LEU A 263 -2.29 -13.66 -27.24
C LEU A 263 -1.24 -14.43 -28.06
N GLU A 264 -0.40 -15.24 -27.40
CA GLU A 264 0.33 -16.31 -28.08
C GLU A 264 0.51 -17.61 -27.28
N GLN A 265 -0.28 -17.83 -26.21
CA GLN A 265 -0.35 -19.16 -25.57
C GLN A 265 -1.79 -19.56 -25.20
N LYS A 266 -2.67 -19.63 -26.21
CA LYS A 266 -4.05 -20.12 -26.04
C LYS A 266 -4.25 -21.61 -26.32
N ASN A 267 -3.23 -22.46 -26.12
CA ASN A 267 -3.39 -23.91 -26.22
C ASN A 267 -2.73 -24.65 -25.05
N ALA A 268 -3.18 -24.40 -23.81
CA ALA A 268 -3.16 -25.42 -22.77
C ALA A 268 -4.04 -25.00 -21.58
N LEU A 269 -4.92 -25.92 -21.16
CA LEU A 269 -5.52 -26.02 -19.82
C LEU A 269 -6.57 -24.91 -19.50
N LYS A 270 -7.86 -25.04 -19.85
CA LYS A 270 -8.86 -25.98 -19.29
C LYS A 270 -8.63 -26.36 -17.81
N HIS A 271 -9.52 -25.83 -16.95
CA HIS A 271 -9.80 -26.15 -15.53
C HIS A 271 -8.86 -25.53 -14.47
N HIS A 272 -9.29 -24.44 -13.82
CA HIS A 272 -9.90 -24.47 -12.48
C HIS A 272 -10.19 -23.08 -11.89
N HIS A 273 -11.30 -23.04 -11.15
CA HIS A 273 -11.76 -22.17 -10.05
C HIS A 273 -11.52 -20.65 -10.01
N LYS A 274 -12.64 -19.94 -9.84
CA LYS A 274 -12.83 -18.53 -9.49
C LYS A 274 -12.08 -18.15 -8.21
N SER A 275 -11.37 -17.02 -8.24
CA SER A 275 -11.13 -16.20 -7.06
C SER A 275 -11.75 -14.82 -7.29
N ASP A 276 -12.83 -14.55 -6.58
CA ASP A 276 -13.53 -13.28 -6.56
C ASP A 276 -12.68 -12.24 -5.81
N THR A 277 -12.27 -11.18 -6.49
CA THR A 277 -11.68 -9.99 -5.87
C THR A 277 -12.70 -8.87 -5.95
N GLU A 278 -13.56 -8.76 -4.92
CA GLU A 278 -14.50 -7.65 -4.77
C GLU A 278 -13.73 -6.37 -4.43
N PHE A 279 -13.71 -5.42 -5.36
CA PHE A 279 -13.34 -4.04 -5.08
C PHE A 279 -14.56 -3.30 -4.52
N PHE A 280 -14.48 -2.89 -3.26
CA PHE A 280 -15.45 -1.97 -2.66
C PHE A 280 -15.42 -0.64 -3.42
N SER A 281 -16.45 -0.41 -4.24
CA SER A 281 -16.86 0.93 -4.61
C SER A 281 -17.90 1.38 -3.58
N ASP A 282 -17.71 2.55 -2.99
CA ASP A 282 -18.75 3.18 -2.18
C ASP A 282 -20.00 3.38 -3.06
N SER A 283 -20.98 2.52 -2.86
CA SER A 283 -22.26 2.56 -3.55
C SER A 283 -23.11 3.67 -2.93
N LEU A 284 -23.24 4.81 -3.61
CA LEU A 284 -24.34 5.74 -3.35
C LEU A 284 -25.64 5.17 -3.95
N THR A 285 -26.25 4.22 -3.24
CA THR A 285 -27.56 3.65 -3.61
C THR A 285 -28.64 4.33 -2.77
N LYS A 286 -29.49 5.16 -3.38
CA LYS A 286 -30.84 5.40 -2.85
C LYS A 286 -31.79 4.47 -3.60
N GLN A 287 -32.28 3.44 -2.92
CA GLN A 287 -33.30 2.51 -3.45
C GLN A 287 -34.65 3.24 -3.58
N CYS A 288 -35.30 3.09 -4.73
CA CYS A 288 -36.75 3.23 -4.85
C CYS A 288 -37.35 1.84 -4.62
N THR A 289 -38.17 1.66 -3.59
CA THR A 289 -39.07 0.52 -3.47
C THR A 289 -40.41 0.87 -4.14
N GLU A 290 -41.08 -0.17 -4.63
CA GLU A 290 -42.32 -0.17 -5.42
C GLU A 290 -43.43 0.76 -4.93
#